data_AF-A0A5E4PLF9-F1
#
_entry.id   AF-A0A5E4PLF9-F1
#
_cell.length_a   1.000
_cell.length_b   1.000
_cell.length_c   1.000
_cell.angle_alpha   90.00
_cell.angle_beta   90.00
_cell.angle_gamma   90.00
#
_symmetry.space_group_name_H-M   'P 1'
#
loop_
_entity.id
_entity.type
_entity.pdbx_description
1 polymer ?
#
loop_
_entity_poly.entity_id
_entity_poly.type
_entity_poly.pdbx_seq_one_letter_code
_entity_poly.pdbx_strand_id
1 'polypeptide(L)'
;MTSRCRWVEFNPMVKWDYDASQITAKWHGWIHYKTDKLPKDDCAKFCLYSCCWTQCWLLPHEENLSGTDKAFYPFKTTKDHIAVWDGCSVSTRAAKANICRA
;
A
#
# COMPACT_ATOMS: atom_id res chain seq x y z
N MET A 1 18.03 4.34 31.67
CA MET A 1 16.81 4.50 30.84
C MET A 1 16.11 3.16 30.78
N THR A 2 14.95 3.03 31.40
CA THR A 2 14.21 1.77 31.49
C THR A 2 13.45 1.52 30.20
N SER A 3 13.91 0.55 29.40
CA SER A 3 13.33 0.19 28.09
C SER A 3 11.93 -0.44 28.14
N ARG A 4 11.33 -0.59 29.33
CA ARG A 4 10.01 -1.23 29.55
C ARG A 4 8.93 -0.25 30.02
N CYS A 5 9.12 1.05 29.83
CA CYS A 5 8.17 2.06 30.29
C CYS A 5 7.02 2.34 29.30
N ARG A 6 7.05 1.79 28.08
CA ARG A 6 6.00 1.95 27.07
C ARG A 6 5.58 0.57 26.57
N TRP A 7 4.28 0.32 26.55
CA TRP A 7 3.67 -0.90 26.00
C TRP A 7 2.34 -0.55 25.33
N VAL A 8 1.82 -1.48 24.54
CA VAL A 8 0.53 -1.34 23.84
C VAL A 8 -0.33 -2.54 24.19
N GLU A 9 -1.61 -2.29 24.46
CA GLU A 9 -2.65 -3.30 24.50
C GLU A 9 -3.37 -3.30 23.15
N PHE A 10 -3.40 -4.46 22.49
CA PHE A 10 -4.01 -4.60 21.17
C PHE A 10 -5.54 -4.65 21.24
N ASN A 11 -6.19 -4.42 20.10
CA ASN A 11 -7.65 -4.41 20.04
C ASN A 11 -8.22 -5.82 20.33
N PRO A 12 -9.19 -5.96 21.24
CA PRO A 12 -9.82 -7.26 21.56
C PRO A 12 -10.49 -7.93 20.35
N MET A 13 -10.80 -7.20 19.28
CA MET A 13 -11.32 -7.77 18.03
C MET A 13 -10.39 -8.81 17.40
N VAL A 14 -9.08 -8.65 17.59
CA VAL A 14 -8.04 -9.56 17.08
C VAL A 14 -7.91 -10.82 17.97
N LYS A 15 -8.55 -10.83 19.14
CA LYS A 15 -8.55 -11.93 20.11
C LYS A 15 -7.12 -12.34 20.51
N TRP A 16 -6.62 -13.44 19.93
CA TRP A 16 -5.34 -14.06 20.28
C TRP A 16 -4.27 -13.90 19.21
N ASP A 17 -4.63 -13.41 18.02
CA ASP A 17 -3.74 -13.29 16.86
C ASP A 17 -3.09 -11.89 16.77
N TYR A 18 -2.56 -11.42 17.90
CA TYR A 18 -1.91 -10.11 17.97
C TYR A 18 -0.54 -10.14 17.29
N ASP A 19 -0.26 -9.13 16.47
CA ASP A 19 1.02 -8.97 15.79
C ASP A 19 1.58 -7.56 15.96
N ALA A 20 2.92 -7.46 16.01
CA ALA A 20 3.63 -6.19 16.14
C ALA A 20 3.34 -5.22 14.97
N SER A 21 3.04 -5.76 13.78
CA SER A 21 2.71 -4.94 12.60
C SER A 21 1.35 -4.24 12.68
N GLN A 22 0.49 -4.59 13.64
CA GLN A 22 -0.82 -3.94 13.83
C GLN A 22 -0.69 -2.52 14.40
N ILE A 23 0.49 -2.15 14.91
CA ILE A 23 0.76 -0.80 15.43
C ILE A 23 0.86 0.19 14.27
N THR A 24 -0.12 1.10 14.19
CA THR A 24 -0.13 2.13 13.15
C THR A 24 1.12 3.01 13.13
N ALA A 25 1.46 3.55 11.95
CA ALA A 25 2.61 4.43 11.75
C ALA A 25 2.68 5.62 12.73
N LYS A 26 1.51 6.12 13.18
CA LYS A 26 1.42 7.21 14.16
C LYS A 26 2.00 6.79 15.53
N TRP A 27 1.66 5.59 15.99
CA TRP A 27 2.06 5.06 17.29
C TRP A 27 3.43 4.39 17.27
N HIS A 28 3.87 3.88 16.11
CA HIS A 28 5.15 3.22 15.93
C HIS A 28 6.34 4.11 16.35
N GLY A 29 6.32 5.41 16.05
CA GLY A 29 7.38 6.32 16.52
C GLY A 29 7.46 6.47 18.04
N TRP A 30 6.30 6.49 18.70
CA TRP A 30 6.20 6.67 20.16
C TRP A 30 6.64 5.42 20.91
N ILE A 31 6.23 4.22 20.46
CA ILE A 31 6.57 2.97 21.14
C ILE A 31 8.08 2.66 21.05
N HIS A 32 8.72 3.04 19.94
CA HIS A 32 10.15 2.84 19.70
C HIS A 32 11.04 3.99 20.19
N TYR A 33 10.55 4.84 21.10
CA TYR A 33 11.32 5.96 21.66
C TYR A 33 11.91 6.93 20.60
N LYS A 34 11.36 7.00 19.39
CA LYS A 34 11.75 7.99 18.37
C LYS A 34 11.16 9.37 18.65
N THR A 35 10.03 9.40 19.37
CA THR A 35 9.34 10.63 19.73
C THR A 35 8.75 10.48 21.13
N ASP A 36 8.83 11.54 21.94
CA ASP A 36 8.24 11.57 23.28
C ASP A 36 6.79 12.04 23.30
N LYS A 37 6.40 12.83 22.29
CA LYS A 37 5.03 13.32 22.12
C LYS A 37 4.12 12.19 21.65
N LEU A 38 2.93 12.11 22.25
CA LEU A 38 1.88 11.20 21.78
C LEU A 38 1.32 11.71 20.44
N PRO A 39 0.72 10.83 19.62
CA PRO A 39 0.14 11.22 18.33
C PRO A 39 -0.94 12.30 18.43
N LYS A 40 -1.60 12.46 19.59
CA LYS A 40 -2.61 13.49 19.86
C LYS A 40 -1.98 14.87 20.16
N ASP A 41 -0.80 14.88 20.77
CA ASP A 41 -0.14 16.11 21.23
C ASP A 41 0.79 16.71 20.17
N ASP A 42 1.02 15.98 19.08
CA ASP A 42 1.88 16.40 17.97
C ASP A 42 1.07 17.16 16.90
N CYS A 43 0.95 18.48 17.08
CA CYS A 43 0.26 19.37 16.14
C CYS A 43 0.76 19.24 14.71
N ALA A 44 2.06 19.02 14.49
CA ALA A 44 2.62 18.90 13.15
C ALA A 44 2.08 17.65 12.44
N LYS A 45 2.03 16.52 13.15
CA LYS A 45 1.41 15.29 12.63
C LYS A 45 -0.08 15.48 12.39
N PHE A 46 -0.80 16.11 13.32
CA PHE A 46 -2.23 16.37 13.17
C PHE A 46 -2.52 17.20 11.90
N CYS A 47 -1.82 18.33 11.70
CA CYS A 47 -1.96 19.15 10.50
C CYS A 47 -1.64 18.36 9.22
N LEU A 48 -0.60 17.53 9.23
CA LEU A 48 -0.23 16.71 8.08
C LEU A 48 -1.32 15.70 7.72
N TYR A 49 -1.90 15.00 8.70
CA TYR A 49 -2.98 14.03 8.49
C TYR A 49 -4.33 14.66 8.15
N SER A 50 -4.53 15.94 8.46
CA SER A 50 -5.80 16.66 8.20
C SER A 50 -5.78 17.41 6.86
N CYS A 51 -4.61 17.52 6.23
CA CYS A 51 -4.47 18.22 4.96
C CYS A 51 -5.02 17.36 3.82
N CYS A 52 -5.95 17.92 3.04
CA CYS A 52 -6.55 17.28 1.87
C CYS A 52 -5.49 16.74 0.89
N TRP A 53 -4.42 17.51 0.66
CA TRP A 53 -3.34 17.11 -0.23
C TRP A 53 -2.62 15.83 0.23
N THR A 54 -2.34 15.70 1.53
CA THR A 54 -1.69 14.50 2.09
C THR A 54 -2.60 13.28 1.96
N GLN A 55 -3.90 13.48 2.14
CA GLN A 55 -4.87 12.39 2.14
C GLN A 55 -5.10 11.78 0.75
N CYS A 56 -4.74 12.49 -0.33
CA CYS A 56 -4.83 11.97 -1.70
C CYS A 56 -3.92 10.77 -1.98
N TRP A 57 -2.80 10.63 -1.27
CA TRP A 57 -1.80 9.58 -1.50
C TRP A 57 -1.48 8.75 -0.26
N LEU A 58 -1.99 9.14 0.92
CA LEU A 58 -1.77 8.41 2.15
C LEU A 58 -2.58 7.10 2.16
N LEU A 59 -1.88 5.97 2.25
CA LEU A 59 -2.54 4.67 2.40
C LEU A 59 -3.11 4.49 3.82
N PRO A 60 -4.26 3.79 3.94
CA PRO A 60 -4.70 3.29 5.24
C PRO A 60 -3.68 2.30 5.80
N HIS A 61 -3.67 2.18 7.13
CA HIS A 61 -2.80 1.22 7.78
C HIS A 61 -3.31 -0.20 7.57
N GLU A 62 -2.44 -1.08 7.08
CA GLU A 62 -2.68 -2.51 6.95
C GLU A 62 -1.58 -3.27 7.69
N GLU A 63 -1.95 -4.39 8.31
CA GLU A 63 -0.99 -5.28 8.98
C GLU A 63 -0.17 -6.07 7.96
N ASN A 64 0.87 -6.76 8.43
CA ASN A 64 1.68 -7.61 7.58
C ASN A 64 0.90 -8.88 7.19
N LEU A 65 0.61 -9.02 5.90
CA LEU A 65 -0.14 -10.17 5.34
C LEU A 65 0.78 -11.31 4.86
N SER A 66 2.06 -11.29 5.25
CA SER A 66 3.01 -12.35 4.89
C SER A 66 2.55 -13.72 5.39
N GLY A 67 2.67 -14.75 4.55
CA GLY A 67 2.24 -16.11 4.89
C GLY A 67 0.72 -16.35 4.83
N THR A 68 -0.07 -15.33 4.46
CA THR A 68 -1.51 -15.47 4.17
C THR A 68 -1.76 -15.50 2.65
N ASP A 69 -3.00 -15.79 2.26
CA ASP A 69 -3.43 -15.74 0.86
C ASP A 69 -3.27 -14.34 0.23
N LYS A 70 -3.21 -13.30 1.05
CA LYS A 70 -3.05 -11.90 0.65
C LYS A 70 -1.58 -11.43 0.68
N ALA A 71 -0.62 -12.35 0.77
CA ALA A 71 0.78 -12.01 0.70
C ALA A 71 1.13 -11.31 -0.63
N PHE A 72 2.07 -10.37 -0.58
CA PHE A 72 2.52 -9.68 -1.77
C PHE A 72 3.37 -10.62 -2.65
N TYR A 73 2.88 -10.88 -3.87
CA TYR A 73 3.62 -11.64 -4.89
C TYR A 73 4.06 -10.70 -6.02
N PRO A 74 5.38 -10.48 -6.21
CA PRO A 74 5.85 -9.61 -7.27
C PRO A 74 5.56 -10.23 -8.64
N PHE A 75 5.11 -9.40 -9.58
CA PHE A 75 4.88 -9.78 -10.98
C PHE A 75 5.51 -8.76 -11.92
N LYS A 76 5.69 -9.14 -13.18
CA LYS A 76 6.14 -8.21 -14.22
C LYS A 76 5.00 -7.25 -14.55
N THR A 77 5.18 -5.96 -14.23
CA THR A 77 4.23 -4.90 -14.60
C THR A 77 4.39 -4.46 -16.06
N THR A 78 5.50 -4.85 -16.70
CA THR A 78 5.79 -4.60 -18.10
C THR A 78 5.20 -5.69 -18.98
N LYS A 79 4.75 -5.30 -20.18
CA LYS A 79 4.42 -6.26 -21.25
C LYS A 79 5.70 -6.92 -21.78
N ASP A 80 5.55 -8.08 -22.41
CA ASP A 80 6.67 -8.72 -23.10
C ASP A 80 7.23 -7.82 -24.20
N HIS A 81 8.55 -7.78 -24.30
CA HIS A 81 9.23 -6.90 -25.24
C HIS A 81 9.07 -7.34 -26.70
N ILE A 82 8.84 -8.64 -26.92
CA ILE A 82 8.68 -9.24 -28.24
C ILE A 82 7.26 -9.77 -28.34
N ALA A 83 6.50 -9.26 -29.30
CA ALA A 83 5.20 -9.82 -29.65
C ALA A 83 5.39 -11.01 -30.61
N VAL A 84 4.95 -12.20 -30.19
CA VAL A 84 4.93 -13.39 -31.06
C VAL A 84 3.80 -13.27 -32.07
N TRP A 85 3.99 -13.79 -33.27
CA TRP A 85 2.95 -13.82 -34.28
C TRP A 85 1.97 -14.98 -34.05
N ASP A 86 0.69 -14.68 -33.83
CA ASP A 86 -0.34 -15.66 -33.46
C ASP A 86 -1.12 -16.25 -34.66
N GLY A 87 -0.70 -16.00 -35.90
CA GLY A 87 -1.36 -16.54 -37.11
C GLY A 87 -2.68 -15.88 -37.52
N CYS A 88 -3.44 -15.36 -36.56
CA CYS A 88 -4.77 -14.76 -36.78
C CYS A 88 -4.76 -13.22 -36.81
N SER A 89 -3.64 -12.57 -36.47
CA SER A 89 -3.56 -11.11 -36.44
C SER A 89 -3.48 -10.54 -37.86
N VAL A 90 -4.62 -10.12 -38.41
CA VAL A 90 -4.69 -9.40 -39.67
C VAL A 90 -4.00 -8.05 -39.50
N SER A 91 -3.01 -7.77 -40.36
CA SER A 91 -2.33 -6.47 -40.34
C SER A 91 -3.36 -5.34 -40.49
N THR A 92 -3.27 -4.31 -39.65
CA THR A 92 -4.19 -3.16 -39.66
C THR A 92 -4.18 -2.39 -41.00
N ARG A 93 -3.24 -2.71 -41.91
CA ARG A 93 -3.16 -2.14 -43.26
C ARG A 93 -4.26 -2.63 -44.21
N ALA A 94 -4.91 -3.77 -43.95
CA ALA A 94 -5.99 -4.27 -44.81
C ALA A 94 -7.35 -3.57 -44.60
N ALA A 95 -7.57 -2.90 -43.46
CA ALA A 95 -8.87 -2.31 -43.13
C ALA A 95 -9.19 -0.99 -43.87
N LYS A 96 -8.19 -0.33 -44.48
CA LYS A 96 -8.39 0.93 -45.23
C LYS A 96 -8.67 0.74 -46.73
N ALA A 97 -8.65 -0.48 -47.25
CA ALA A 97 -8.80 -0.74 -48.69
C ALA A 97 -10.26 -0.69 -49.21
N ASN A 98 -11.26 -0.60 -48.34
CA ASN A 98 -12.69 -0.68 -48.74
C ASN A 98 -13.47 0.65 -48.63
N ILE A 99 -12.81 1.79 -48.40
CA ILE A 99 -13.48 3.11 -48.32
C ILE A 99 -13.53 3.81 -49.70
N CYS A 100 -12.93 3.22 -50.74
CA CYS A 100 -12.97 3.75 -52.11
C CYS A 100 -13.34 2.64 -53.11
N ARG A 101 -14.57 2.15 -53.07
CA ARG A 101 -15.22 1.57 -54.27
C ARG A 101 -16.38 2.50 -54.64
N ALA A 102 -16.35 2.91 -55.90
CA ALA A 102 -17.22 3.89 -56.56
C ALA A 102 -18.70 3.52 -56.53
#